data_AF-A0A519UPW8-F1
#
_entry.id   AF-A0A519UPW8-F1
#
_cell.length_a   1.000
_cell.length_b   1.000
_cell.length_c   1.000
_cell.angle_alpha   90.00
_cell.angle_beta   90.00
_cell.angle_gamma   90.00
#
_symmetry.space_group_name_H-M   'P 1'
#
loop_
_entity.id
_entity.type
_entity.pdbx_description
1 polymer ?
#
loop_
_entity_poly.entity_id
_entity_poly.type
_entity_poly.pdbx_seq_one_letter_code
_entity_poly.pdbx_strand_id
1 'polypeptide(L)'
;MSNVFERKQKVIITCNKRLSPYLEAEVAELGFEIKRVFSTGVELLASVNDCIKLNLQLRCASQVLYQIAHLKAFTPDELYQELVQIPWENYIDFAGYFSVTSNVNNEHISTPLFANLKVKDAIVDRIKAEKGLRPNSGSDANKTVVHLYWQDSQVDVFLDTSGETLAKHGYRKIPGKAPMLEALATSVIMASKWDRQSSFVNPMCGSGTLAIEAALLATNRRPGLYRMNYAFMHILGYDETVFFAERRILKDQVKKDVTIQIIASDIAEDAIEISRKNAKTAGVDHMITFQVCDFEETHVPQESKGVVIFNPEYGERLGVHQKLEQTYKRIGDFMKKDAKGYFGYIFTGNPDLAKKIGLKADKKVEFYNGKLDCRLLEYELYEGSRRPDSERPQRKLE
;
A
#
# COMPACT_ATOMS: atom_id res chain seq x y z
N MET A 1 8.29 24.74 -24.99
CA MET A 1 8.50 23.53 -24.16
C MET A 1 7.14 23.08 -23.67
N SER A 2 6.79 21.79 -23.77
CA SER A 2 5.56 21.31 -23.15
C SER A 2 5.73 21.33 -21.62
N ASN A 3 5.13 22.30 -20.95
CA ASN A 3 5.17 22.39 -19.49
C ASN A 3 4.38 21.22 -18.89
N VAL A 4 5.06 20.12 -18.55
CA VAL A 4 4.43 18.92 -17.95
C VAL A 4 3.82 19.21 -16.58
N PHE A 5 4.23 20.30 -15.92
CA PHE A 5 3.70 20.70 -14.62
C PHE A 5 2.31 21.34 -14.71
N GLU A 6 1.89 21.85 -15.87
CA GLU A 6 0.58 22.46 -16.06
C GLU A 6 -0.32 21.67 -17.01
N ARG A 7 0.27 20.98 -17.99
CA ARG A 7 -0.48 20.22 -18.99
C ARG A 7 -1.05 18.95 -18.38
N LYS A 8 -2.36 18.77 -18.47
CA LYS A 8 -3.01 17.50 -18.11
C LYS A 8 -2.75 16.45 -19.19
N GLN A 9 -2.30 15.29 -18.78
CA GLN A 9 -2.11 14.09 -19.60
C GLN A 9 -2.63 12.86 -18.88
N LYS A 10 -2.62 11.72 -19.58
CA LYS A 10 -2.88 10.42 -18.97
C LYS A 10 -1.92 10.21 -17.80
N VAL A 11 -2.49 9.95 -16.63
CA VAL A 11 -1.77 9.50 -15.44
C VAL A 11 -2.30 8.13 -15.06
N ILE A 12 -1.37 7.20 -14.85
CA ILE A 12 -1.66 5.88 -14.31
C ILE A 12 -1.18 5.83 -12.87
N ILE A 13 -2.09 5.59 -11.94
CA ILE A 13 -1.75 5.33 -10.55
C ILE A 13 -1.85 3.83 -10.34
N THR A 14 -0.72 3.18 -10.08
CA THR A 14 -0.65 1.74 -9.88
C THR A 14 -0.91 1.39 -8.42
N CYS A 15 -1.33 0.16 -8.16
CA CYS A 15 -1.38 -0.46 -6.85
C CYS A 15 -1.19 -1.97 -6.98
N ASN A 16 -0.95 -2.66 -5.85
CA ASN A 16 -0.96 -4.12 -5.86
C ASN A 16 -2.36 -4.65 -6.22
N LYS A 17 -2.42 -5.88 -6.74
CA LYS A 17 -3.67 -6.52 -7.15
C LYS A 17 -4.67 -6.56 -5.99
N ARG A 18 -5.94 -6.23 -6.27
CA ARG A 18 -7.06 -6.12 -5.32
C ARG A 18 -7.04 -4.89 -4.40
N LEU A 19 -6.05 -3.99 -4.52
CA LEU A 19 -6.05 -2.72 -3.80
C LEU A 19 -6.80 -1.62 -4.55
N SER A 20 -7.14 -1.84 -5.83
CA SER A 20 -7.74 -0.81 -6.69
C SER A 20 -9.05 -0.21 -6.21
N PRO A 21 -9.98 -0.92 -5.53
CA PRO A 21 -11.18 -0.28 -4.99
C PRO A 21 -10.87 0.76 -3.89
N TYR A 22 -9.84 0.53 -3.09
CA TYR A 22 -9.42 1.45 -2.03
C TYR A 22 -8.64 2.63 -2.61
N LEU A 23 -7.79 2.38 -3.60
CA LEU A 23 -7.12 3.43 -4.37
C LEU A 23 -8.13 4.34 -5.09
N GLU A 24 -9.13 3.76 -5.74
CA GLU A 24 -10.23 4.48 -6.39
C GLU A 24 -10.93 5.42 -5.41
N ALA A 25 -11.28 4.92 -4.22
CA ALA A 25 -11.89 5.74 -3.17
C ALA A 25 -10.99 6.90 -2.73
N GLU A 26 -9.68 6.67 -2.53
CA GLU A 26 -8.75 7.74 -2.16
C GLU A 26 -8.60 8.79 -3.27
N VAL A 27 -8.53 8.38 -4.54
CA VAL A 27 -8.42 9.31 -5.68
C VAL A 27 -9.68 10.15 -5.84
N ALA A 28 -10.86 9.54 -5.66
CA ALA A 28 -12.14 10.26 -5.65
C ALA A 28 -12.26 11.23 -4.47
N GLU A 29 -11.82 10.84 -3.26
CA GLU A 29 -11.78 11.70 -2.07
C GLU A 29 -10.92 12.96 -2.29
N LEU A 30 -9.85 12.84 -3.09
CA LEU A 30 -8.97 13.96 -3.44
C LEU A 30 -9.55 14.89 -4.52
N GLY A 31 -10.72 14.54 -5.09
CA GLY A 31 -11.45 15.33 -6.08
C GLY A 31 -11.03 15.09 -7.53
N PHE A 32 -10.32 13.99 -7.82
CA PHE A 32 -9.90 13.65 -9.18
C PHE A 32 -10.97 12.80 -9.91
N GLU A 33 -11.22 13.15 -11.17
CA GLU A 33 -12.11 12.36 -12.04
C GLU A 33 -11.36 11.13 -12.57
N ILE A 34 -11.86 9.95 -12.26
CA ILE A 34 -11.29 8.68 -12.69
C ILE A 34 -11.87 8.32 -14.07
N LYS A 35 -10.98 8.09 -15.04
CA LYS A 35 -11.36 7.69 -16.40
C LYS A 35 -11.53 6.18 -16.56
N ARG A 36 -10.72 5.40 -15.83
CA ARG A 36 -10.76 3.94 -15.88
C ARG A 36 -10.20 3.34 -14.59
N VAL A 37 -10.83 2.28 -14.12
CA VAL A 37 -10.35 1.45 -13.00
C VAL A 37 -9.98 0.07 -13.55
N PHE A 38 -8.86 -0.49 -13.11
CA PHE A 38 -8.44 -1.83 -13.45
C PHE A 38 -7.87 -2.54 -12.21
N SER A 39 -7.52 -3.82 -12.33
CA SER A 39 -7.22 -4.67 -11.15
C SER A 39 -5.98 -4.25 -10.34
N THR A 40 -5.13 -3.41 -10.93
CA THR A 40 -3.83 -2.96 -10.40
C THR A 40 -3.66 -1.44 -10.47
N GLY A 41 -4.74 -0.68 -10.58
CA GLY A 41 -4.63 0.78 -10.62
C GLY A 41 -5.85 1.51 -11.15
N VAL A 42 -5.68 2.82 -11.30
CA VAL A 42 -6.65 3.74 -11.89
C VAL A 42 -5.95 4.65 -12.91
N GLU A 43 -6.74 5.12 -13.87
CA GLU A 43 -6.34 6.09 -14.88
C GLU A 43 -7.12 7.38 -14.71
N LEU A 44 -6.44 8.51 -14.85
CA LEU A 44 -7.03 9.84 -14.80
C LEU A 44 -6.27 10.82 -15.70
N LEU A 45 -6.78 12.05 -15.81
CA LEU A 45 -6.07 13.15 -16.46
C LEU A 45 -5.55 14.14 -15.41
N ALA A 46 -4.23 14.31 -15.35
CA ALA A 46 -3.54 15.15 -14.38
C ALA A 46 -2.25 15.73 -14.96
N SER A 47 -1.83 16.86 -14.41
CA SER A 47 -0.51 17.46 -14.62
C SER A 47 0.52 16.89 -13.63
N VAL A 48 1.81 17.18 -13.81
CA VAL A 48 2.82 16.82 -12.80
C VAL A 48 2.57 17.55 -11.46
N ASN A 49 2.03 18.78 -11.46
CA ASN A 49 1.62 19.45 -10.23
C ASN A 49 0.49 18.71 -9.50
N ASP A 50 -0.50 18.19 -10.23
CA ASP A 50 -1.53 17.33 -9.66
C ASP A 50 -0.92 16.03 -9.09
N CYS A 51 0.09 15.46 -9.75
CA CYS A 51 0.81 14.28 -9.28
C CYS A 51 1.53 14.52 -7.94
N ILE A 52 1.99 15.73 -7.63
CA ILE A 52 2.59 16.05 -6.31
C ILE A 52 1.57 15.78 -5.20
N LYS A 53 0.34 16.28 -5.35
CA LYS A 53 -0.76 16.03 -4.41
C LYS A 53 -1.06 14.54 -4.27
N LEU A 54 -1.13 13.81 -5.38
CA LEU A 54 -1.36 12.36 -5.38
C LEU A 54 -0.25 11.58 -4.64
N ASN A 55 1.01 11.88 -4.92
CA ASN A 55 2.18 11.26 -4.27
C ASN A 55 2.23 11.47 -2.76
N LEU A 56 1.73 12.62 -2.30
CA LEU A 56 1.74 12.99 -0.89
C LEU A 56 0.60 12.35 -0.09
N GLN A 57 -0.54 12.04 -0.74
CA GLN A 57 -1.78 11.71 -0.03
C GLN A 57 -2.25 10.25 -0.14
N LEU A 58 -1.89 9.54 -1.21
CA LEU A 58 -2.37 8.18 -1.44
C LEU A 58 -1.67 7.17 -0.52
N ARG A 59 -2.43 6.25 0.06
CA ARG A 59 -1.93 5.15 0.91
C ARG A 59 -1.96 3.81 0.19
N CYS A 60 -2.89 3.62 -0.73
CA CYS A 60 -3.07 2.35 -1.42
C CYS A 60 -2.26 2.25 -2.73
N ALA A 61 -1.59 3.34 -3.15
CA ALA A 61 -0.83 3.42 -4.40
C ALA A 61 0.57 2.80 -4.30
N SER A 62 1.10 2.36 -5.43
CA SER A 62 2.49 1.92 -5.61
C SER A 62 3.33 2.98 -6.35
N GLN A 63 2.83 3.50 -7.48
CA GLN A 63 3.46 4.57 -8.27
C GLN A 63 2.42 5.50 -8.91
N VAL A 64 2.80 6.75 -9.18
CA VAL A 64 2.03 7.74 -9.95
C VAL A 64 2.81 8.06 -11.23
N LEU A 65 2.33 7.56 -12.37
CA LEU A 65 3.03 7.58 -13.66
C LEU A 65 2.38 8.59 -14.61
N TYR A 66 3.12 9.64 -14.99
CA TYR A 66 2.65 10.68 -15.91
C TYR A 66 3.12 10.42 -17.34
N GLN A 67 2.19 10.26 -18.29
CA GLN A 67 2.51 9.90 -19.68
C GLN A 67 3.14 11.07 -20.44
N ILE A 68 4.30 10.82 -21.05
CA ILE A 68 4.99 11.79 -21.92
C ILE A 68 4.97 11.39 -23.40
N ALA A 69 4.82 10.11 -23.71
CA ALA A 69 4.67 9.62 -25.07
C ALA A 69 3.81 8.36 -25.12
N HIS A 70 3.11 8.21 -26.23
CA HIS A 70 2.43 7.00 -26.65
C HIS A 70 2.84 6.73 -28.09
N LEU A 71 3.46 5.58 -28.34
CA LEU A 71 4.10 5.24 -29.61
C LEU A 71 3.87 3.77 -29.95
N LYS A 72 4.24 3.38 -31.17
CA LYS A 72 4.16 2.00 -31.63
C LYS A 72 5.54 1.48 -31.97
N ALA A 73 5.87 0.29 -31.46
CA ALA A 73 7.09 -0.42 -31.80
C ALA A 73 6.83 -1.93 -31.69
N PHE A 74 7.23 -2.68 -32.72
CA PHE A 74 7.20 -4.14 -32.72
C PHE A 74 8.55 -4.70 -32.28
N THR A 75 9.63 -4.02 -32.68
CA THR A 75 11.00 -4.47 -32.41
C THR A 75 11.74 -3.54 -31.44
N PRO A 76 12.76 -4.05 -30.74
CA PRO A 76 13.60 -3.24 -29.86
C PRO A 76 14.33 -2.09 -30.59
N ASP A 77 14.61 -2.27 -31.88
CA ASP A 77 15.27 -1.25 -32.68
C ASP A 77 14.28 -0.16 -33.11
N GLU A 78 13.05 -0.52 -33.51
CA GLU A 78 11.96 0.45 -33.69
C GLU A 78 11.71 1.24 -32.40
N LEU A 79 11.68 0.57 -31.24
CA LEU A 79 11.54 1.24 -29.95
C LEU A 79 12.63 2.30 -29.77
N TYR A 80 13.89 1.95 -30.01
CA TYR A 80 15.00 2.90 -29.89
C TYR A 80 14.84 4.10 -30.84
N GLN A 81 14.47 3.85 -32.11
CA GLN A 81 14.28 4.91 -33.10
C GLN A 81 13.17 5.89 -32.71
N GLU A 82 12.09 5.41 -32.10
CA GLU A 82 11.01 6.28 -31.60
C GLU A 82 11.44 7.03 -30.33
N LEU A 83 12.11 6.35 -29.40
CA LEU A 83 12.52 6.94 -28.13
C LEU A 83 13.56 8.05 -28.30
N VAL A 84 14.48 7.95 -29.27
CA VAL A 84 15.50 9.00 -29.50
C VAL A 84 14.89 10.30 -30.02
N GLN A 85 13.66 10.29 -30.55
CA GLN A 85 12.95 11.50 -30.99
C GLN A 85 12.33 12.29 -29.83
N ILE A 86 12.15 11.67 -28.66
CA ILE A 86 11.60 12.35 -27.48
C ILE A 86 12.63 13.39 -27.01
N PRO A 87 12.24 14.65 -26.76
CA PRO A 87 13.17 15.69 -26.33
C PRO A 87 13.49 15.55 -24.84
N TRP A 88 14.24 14.50 -24.50
CA TRP A 88 14.62 14.12 -23.13
C TRP A 88 15.34 15.24 -22.36
N GLU A 89 16.05 16.10 -23.08
CA GLU A 89 16.72 17.30 -22.56
C GLU A 89 15.76 18.34 -21.96
N ASN A 90 14.44 18.20 -22.16
CA ASN A 90 13.42 19.02 -21.51
C ASN A 90 12.92 18.42 -20.19
N TYR A 91 13.29 17.18 -19.85
CA TYR A 91 12.81 16.49 -18.65
C TYR A 91 13.94 16.12 -17.69
N ILE A 92 15.11 15.78 -18.22
CA ILE A 92 16.26 15.27 -17.46
C ILE A 92 17.41 16.28 -17.61
N ASP A 93 17.96 16.71 -16.48
CA ASP A 93 19.15 17.55 -16.47
C ASP A 93 20.35 16.83 -17.10
N PHE A 94 21.15 17.53 -17.91
CA PHE A 94 22.27 16.94 -18.65
C PHE A 94 23.41 16.45 -17.74
N ALA A 95 23.54 17.00 -16.53
CA ALA A 95 24.43 16.54 -15.47
C ALA A 95 23.67 15.71 -14.41
N GLY A 96 22.39 15.46 -14.65
CA GLY A 96 21.50 14.71 -13.77
C GLY A 96 21.77 13.21 -13.76
N TYR A 97 20.89 12.52 -13.04
CA TYR A 97 20.87 11.07 -12.98
C TYR A 97 19.45 10.59 -13.20
N PHE A 98 19.29 9.52 -13.96
CA PHE A 98 18.01 8.88 -14.16
C PHE A 98 18.08 7.36 -14.00
N SER A 99 16.95 6.75 -13.70
CA SER A 99 16.77 5.29 -13.77
C SER A 99 15.65 4.93 -14.73
N VAL A 100 15.68 3.67 -15.18
CA VAL A 100 14.67 3.13 -16.09
C VAL A 100 14.04 1.89 -15.46
N THR A 101 12.72 1.87 -15.46
CA THR A 101 11.92 0.70 -15.11
C THR A 101 11.03 0.33 -16.29
N SER A 102 10.63 -0.94 -16.39
CA SER A 102 9.70 -1.35 -17.44
C SER A 102 8.85 -2.54 -17.04
N ASN A 103 7.68 -2.60 -17.67
CA ASN A 103 6.81 -3.76 -17.74
C ASN A 103 6.63 -4.10 -19.22
N VAL A 104 7.16 -5.23 -19.65
CA VAL A 104 7.20 -5.63 -21.06
C VAL A 104 6.53 -6.98 -21.23
N ASN A 105 5.64 -7.06 -22.21
CA ASN A 105 4.97 -8.28 -22.63
C ASN A 105 4.74 -8.24 -24.14
N ASN A 106 5.67 -8.82 -24.89
CA ASN A 106 5.58 -8.99 -26.34
C ASN A 106 6.44 -10.20 -26.77
N GLU A 107 6.31 -10.62 -28.03
CA GLU A 107 7.00 -11.79 -28.56
C GLU A 107 8.53 -11.62 -28.68
N HIS A 108 9.01 -10.38 -28.84
CA HIS A 108 10.41 -10.08 -29.18
C HIS A 108 11.29 -9.79 -27.96
N ILE A 109 10.70 -9.48 -26.80
CA ILE A 109 11.41 -9.18 -25.56
C ILE A 109 10.89 -10.07 -24.45
N SER A 110 11.74 -11.02 -24.07
CA SER A 110 11.49 -11.93 -22.94
C SER A 110 11.89 -11.34 -21.58
N THR A 111 12.67 -10.25 -21.53
CA THR A 111 13.15 -9.67 -20.26
C THR A 111 13.03 -8.13 -20.21
N PRO A 112 12.47 -7.57 -19.13
CA PRO A 112 12.41 -6.11 -18.92
C PRO A 112 13.78 -5.42 -18.93
N LEU A 113 14.84 -6.12 -18.55
CA LEU A 113 16.21 -5.56 -18.52
C LEU A 113 16.68 -5.10 -19.90
N PHE A 114 16.31 -5.82 -20.96
CA PHE A 114 16.70 -5.47 -22.31
C PHE A 114 15.98 -4.20 -22.80
N ALA A 115 14.69 -4.07 -22.50
CA ALA A 115 13.96 -2.83 -22.78
C ALA A 115 14.52 -1.64 -21.99
N ASN A 116 14.87 -1.84 -20.72
CA ASN A 116 15.50 -0.81 -19.90
C ASN A 116 16.82 -0.31 -20.52
N LEU A 117 17.62 -1.22 -21.08
CA LEU A 117 18.87 -0.87 -21.77
C LEU A 117 18.58 0.02 -23.00
N LYS A 118 17.64 -0.38 -23.86
CA LYS A 118 17.28 0.39 -25.07
C LYS A 118 16.76 1.79 -24.74
N VAL A 119 15.90 1.91 -23.72
CA VAL A 119 15.41 3.21 -23.24
C VAL A 119 16.56 4.08 -22.71
N LYS A 120 17.44 3.51 -21.89
CA LYS A 120 18.60 4.21 -21.34
C LYS A 120 19.53 4.71 -22.45
N ASP A 121 19.81 3.88 -23.44
CA ASP A 121 20.68 4.25 -24.56
C ASP A 121 20.04 5.40 -25.38
N ALA A 122 18.74 5.31 -25.70
CA ALA A 122 18.03 6.38 -26.40
C ALA A 122 18.03 7.72 -25.66
N ILE A 123 17.83 7.71 -24.32
CA ILE A 123 17.89 8.92 -23.48
C ILE A 123 19.30 9.52 -23.51
N VAL A 124 20.32 8.69 -23.31
CA VAL A 124 21.73 9.13 -23.28
C VAL A 124 22.14 9.72 -24.62
N ASP A 125 21.82 9.04 -25.72
CA ASP A 125 22.21 9.47 -27.06
C ASP A 125 21.53 10.78 -27.45
N ARG A 126 20.24 10.93 -27.13
CA ARG A 126 19.50 12.19 -27.33
C ARG A 126 20.13 13.34 -26.56
N ILE A 127 20.34 13.19 -25.24
CA ILE A 127 20.88 14.28 -24.41
C ILE A 127 22.32 14.61 -24.83
N LYS A 128 23.13 13.61 -25.18
CA LYS A 128 24.50 13.82 -25.66
C LYS A 128 24.53 14.57 -26.99
N ALA A 129 23.62 14.26 -27.92
CA ALA A 129 23.52 14.96 -29.20
C ALA A 129 23.15 16.44 -29.02
N GLU A 130 22.20 16.75 -28.12
CA GLU A 130 21.69 18.11 -27.93
C GLU A 130 22.54 18.97 -26.98
N LYS A 131 23.19 18.37 -25.98
CA LYS A 131 23.90 19.07 -24.89
C LYS A 131 25.39 18.78 -24.81
N GLY A 132 25.91 17.83 -25.60
CA GLY A 132 27.33 17.45 -25.62
C GLY A 132 27.81 16.67 -24.38
N LEU A 133 26.93 16.38 -23.42
CA LEU A 133 27.25 15.71 -22.16
C LEU A 133 26.43 14.43 -22.01
N ARG A 134 27.05 13.42 -21.38
CA ARG A 134 26.40 12.15 -21.07
C ARG A 134 25.82 12.20 -19.65
N PRO A 135 24.49 12.10 -19.47
CA PRO A 135 23.89 12.03 -18.14
C PRO A 135 24.29 10.73 -17.42
N ASN A 136 24.21 10.74 -16.09
CA ASN A 136 24.44 9.54 -15.29
C ASN A 136 23.18 8.66 -15.25
N SER A 137 23.33 7.35 -15.08
CA SER A 137 22.20 6.42 -15.00
C SER A 137 22.50 5.25 -14.08
N GLY A 138 21.49 4.75 -13.38
CA GLY A 138 21.62 3.56 -12.53
C GLY A 138 20.27 3.01 -12.10
N SER A 139 20.28 2.19 -11.04
CA SER A 139 19.09 1.52 -10.50
C SER A 139 18.36 2.30 -9.41
N ASP A 140 18.91 3.43 -8.94
CA ASP A 140 18.33 4.17 -7.84
C ASP A 140 17.08 4.92 -8.29
N ALA A 141 15.98 4.72 -7.57
CA ALA A 141 14.70 5.38 -7.84
C ALA A 141 14.54 6.67 -7.02
N ASN A 142 15.65 7.31 -6.63
CA ASN A 142 15.66 8.52 -5.81
C ASN A 142 15.82 9.83 -6.60
N LYS A 143 15.93 9.75 -7.93
CA LYS A 143 16.01 10.89 -8.85
C LYS A 143 14.99 10.70 -9.98
N THR A 144 15.24 11.23 -11.18
CA THR A 144 14.30 11.08 -12.30
C THR A 144 14.14 9.60 -12.68
N VAL A 145 12.90 9.14 -12.78
CA VAL A 145 12.61 7.75 -13.14
C VAL A 145 11.74 7.74 -14.39
N VAL A 146 12.19 7.02 -15.41
CA VAL A 146 11.43 6.76 -16.63
C VAL A 146 10.83 5.36 -16.53
N HIS A 147 9.51 5.26 -16.74
CA HIS A 147 8.82 3.97 -16.79
C HIS A 147 8.34 3.68 -18.21
N LEU A 148 8.66 2.51 -18.72
CA LEU A 148 8.19 2.01 -20.01
C LEU A 148 7.14 0.90 -19.78
N TYR A 149 5.94 1.08 -20.32
CA TYR A 149 4.99 0.00 -20.47
C TYR A 149 4.92 -0.40 -21.94
N TRP A 150 5.23 -1.66 -22.25
CA TRP A 150 5.23 -2.16 -23.62
C TRP A 150 4.43 -3.45 -23.70
N GLN A 151 3.25 -3.37 -24.31
CA GLN A 151 2.32 -4.48 -24.50
C GLN A 151 2.08 -4.67 -25.99
N ASP A 152 2.44 -5.84 -26.51
CA ASP A 152 2.40 -6.16 -27.93
C ASP A 152 3.16 -5.11 -28.75
N SER A 153 2.46 -4.30 -29.58
CA SER A 153 3.05 -3.21 -30.35
C SER A 153 2.87 -1.83 -29.71
N GLN A 154 2.12 -1.73 -28.61
CA GLN A 154 1.79 -0.47 -27.96
C GLN A 154 2.80 -0.14 -26.88
N VAL A 155 3.35 1.08 -26.94
CA VAL A 155 4.35 1.56 -26.00
C VAL A 155 3.85 2.85 -25.35
N ASP A 156 3.76 2.83 -24.03
CA ASP A 156 3.52 4.02 -23.23
C ASP A 156 4.79 4.36 -22.45
N VAL A 157 5.23 5.62 -22.56
CA VAL A 157 6.40 6.15 -21.86
C VAL A 157 5.92 7.14 -20.80
N PHE A 158 6.36 6.92 -19.56
CA PHE A 158 5.96 7.73 -18.42
C PHE A 158 7.18 8.32 -17.70
N LEU A 159 6.99 9.50 -17.12
CA LEU A 159 7.76 9.95 -15.97
C LEU A 159 7.09 9.35 -14.72
N ASP A 160 7.81 8.49 -14.00
CA ASP A 160 7.39 8.08 -12.67
C ASP A 160 7.64 9.26 -11.72
N THR A 161 6.56 9.84 -11.20
CA THR A 161 6.62 10.99 -10.31
C THR A 161 6.89 10.59 -8.87
N SER A 162 6.72 9.30 -8.53
CA SER A 162 6.98 8.74 -7.21
C SER A 162 8.46 8.46 -6.99
N GLY A 163 9.08 7.65 -7.87
CA GLY A 163 10.40 7.09 -7.63
C GLY A 163 10.31 5.84 -6.75
N GLU A 164 10.84 5.88 -5.52
CA GLU A 164 10.60 4.78 -4.58
C GLU A 164 9.09 4.55 -4.40
N THR A 165 8.69 3.29 -4.22
CA THR A 165 7.28 2.92 -4.16
C THR A 165 6.53 3.62 -3.02
N LEU A 166 5.32 4.12 -3.31
CA LEU A 166 4.41 4.70 -2.32
C LEU A 166 3.84 3.65 -1.37
N ALA A 167 3.90 2.35 -1.74
CA ALA A 167 3.40 1.27 -0.91
C ALA A 167 4.15 1.12 0.43
N LYS A 168 5.30 1.78 0.56
CA LYS A 168 6.07 1.96 1.79
C LYS A 168 5.86 3.39 2.32
N HIS A 169 5.15 3.54 3.44
CA HIS A 169 4.78 4.86 3.97
C HIS A 169 5.90 5.60 4.72
N GLY A 170 7.14 5.08 4.71
CA GLY A 170 8.34 5.80 5.18
C GLY A 170 8.62 5.77 6.68
N TYR A 171 7.68 5.34 7.53
CA TYR A 171 7.93 5.26 8.98
C TYR A 171 8.66 3.99 9.41
N ARG A 172 8.59 2.90 8.63
CA ARG A 172 9.11 1.59 9.02
C ARG A 172 10.63 1.55 8.86
N LYS A 173 11.33 1.69 9.98
CA LYS A 173 12.80 1.54 10.03
C LYS A 173 13.23 0.10 10.30
N ILE A 174 12.42 -0.65 11.04
CA ILE A 174 12.74 -2.03 11.42
C ILE A 174 11.58 -2.92 10.95
N PRO A 175 11.78 -3.73 9.89
CA PRO A 175 10.69 -4.47 9.26
C PRO A 175 10.12 -5.60 10.12
N GLY A 176 10.89 -6.16 11.05
CA GLY A 176 10.52 -7.40 11.76
C GLY A 176 10.50 -8.60 10.81
N LYS A 177 9.89 -9.71 11.24
CA LYS A 177 9.79 -10.95 10.44
C LYS A 177 8.62 -10.83 9.45
N ALA A 178 8.92 -10.84 8.15
CA ALA A 178 7.96 -10.88 7.05
C ALA A 178 6.77 -9.88 7.19
N PRO A 179 7.01 -8.56 7.28
CA PRO A 179 5.95 -7.59 7.48
C PRO A 179 5.00 -7.49 6.27
N MET A 180 3.73 -7.29 6.59
CA MET A 180 2.75 -6.77 5.63
C MET A 180 3.20 -5.37 5.14
N LEU A 181 3.12 -5.14 3.82
CA LEU A 181 3.33 -3.80 3.24
C LEU A 181 2.31 -2.80 3.80
N GLU A 182 2.73 -1.56 3.99
CA GLU A 182 1.93 -0.48 4.58
C GLU A 182 0.64 -0.20 3.78
N ALA A 183 0.73 -0.15 2.45
CA ALA A 183 -0.45 0.00 1.58
C ALA A 183 -1.43 -1.18 1.69
N LEU A 184 -0.92 -2.41 1.85
CA LEU A 184 -1.76 -3.58 2.04
C LEU A 184 -2.47 -3.53 3.40
N ALA A 185 -1.74 -3.19 4.46
CA ALA A 185 -2.32 -3.04 5.80
C ALA A 185 -3.41 -1.96 5.84
N THR A 186 -3.16 -0.80 5.21
CA THR A 186 -4.16 0.26 5.07
C THR A 186 -5.40 -0.25 4.34
N SER A 187 -5.21 -0.94 3.20
CA SER A 187 -6.31 -1.49 2.42
C SER A 187 -7.12 -2.54 3.19
N VAL A 188 -6.46 -3.36 4.01
CA VAL A 188 -7.12 -4.32 4.92
C VAL A 188 -7.99 -3.59 5.95
N ILE A 189 -7.49 -2.51 6.54
CA ILE A 189 -8.27 -1.69 7.49
C ILE A 189 -9.44 -1.02 6.78
N MET A 190 -9.24 -0.45 5.59
CA MET A 190 -10.29 0.19 4.79
C MET A 190 -11.37 -0.80 4.31
N ALA A 191 -11.03 -2.09 4.19
CA ALA A 191 -11.98 -3.16 3.87
C ALA A 191 -12.85 -3.59 5.05
N SER A 192 -12.41 -3.26 6.26
CA SER A 192 -13.14 -3.54 7.49
C SER A 192 -14.26 -2.52 7.71
N LYS A 193 -15.12 -2.79 8.69
CA LYS A 193 -16.17 -1.87 9.15
C LYS A 193 -15.68 -0.89 10.20
N TRP A 194 -14.36 -0.72 10.37
CA TRP A 194 -13.83 0.22 11.34
C TRP A 194 -14.15 1.66 10.95
N ASP A 195 -14.80 2.39 11.85
CA ASP A 195 -15.27 3.76 11.66
C ASP A 195 -14.19 4.83 11.95
N ARG A 196 -12.99 4.39 12.34
CA ARG A 196 -11.84 5.22 12.73
C ARG A 196 -12.05 6.05 14.01
N GLN A 197 -13.09 5.71 14.78
CA GLN A 197 -13.51 6.39 16.01
C GLN A 197 -13.68 5.42 17.19
N SER A 198 -14.01 4.17 16.89
CA SER A 198 -14.11 3.07 17.86
C SER A 198 -12.75 2.44 18.14
N SER A 199 -12.69 1.57 19.16
CA SER A 199 -11.48 0.82 19.48
C SER A 199 -10.96 -0.01 18.30
N PHE A 200 -9.63 -0.10 18.20
CA PHE A 200 -8.93 -0.94 17.23
C PHE A 200 -7.97 -1.85 17.98
N VAL A 201 -8.22 -3.15 17.95
CA VAL A 201 -7.38 -4.15 18.62
C VAL A 201 -6.67 -4.99 17.57
N ASN A 202 -5.34 -5.06 17.64
CA ASN A 202 -4.52 -5.91 16.77
C ASN A 202 -3.66 -6.85 17.62
N PRO A 203 -4.19 -8.03 17.98
CA PRO A 203 -3.39 -9.08 18.56
C PRO A 203 -2.50 -9.73 17.50
N MET A 204 -1.39 -10.32 17.94
CA MET A 204 -0.33 -10.84 17.05
C MET A 204 0.16 -9.75 16.09
N CYS A 205 0.49 -8.58 16.62
CA CYS A 205 0.75 -7.38 15.83
C CYS A 205 2.06 -7.43 15.03
N GLY A 206 2.98 -8.33 15.36
CA GLY A 206 4.31 -8.39 14.76
C GLY A 206 5.03 -7.05 14.89
N SER A 207 5.41 -6.43 13.77
CA SER A 207 6.05 -5.11 13.74
C SER A 207 5.09 -3.92 13.82
N GLY A 208 3.81 -4.17 14.13
CA GLY A 208 2.82 -3.16 14.49
C GLY A 208 2.16 -2.46 13.31
N THR A 209 2.31 -2.98 12.09
CA THR A 209 1.85 -2.31 10.86
C THR A 209 0.37 -1.93 10.91
N LEU A 210 -0.52 -2.87 11.25
CA LEU A 210 -1.96 -2.61 11.26
C LEU A 210 -2.32 -1.57 12.32
N ALA A 211 -1.75 -1.67 13.53
CA ALA A 211 -1.97 -0.69 14.59
C ALA A 211 -1.47 0.72 14.22
N ILE A 212 -0.30 0.82 13.57
CA ILE A 212 0.26 2.10 13.13
C ILE A 212 -0.60 2.70 12.02
N GLU A 213 -0.97 1.92 10.98
CA GLU A 213 -1.84 2.42 9.90
C GLU A 213 -3.22 2.83 10.42
N ALA A 214 -3.78 2.12 11.41
CA ALA A 214 -5.02 2.52 12.08
C ALA A 214 -4.86 3.90 12.74
N ALA A 215 -3.77 4.13 13.47
CA ALA A 215 -3.50 5.42 14.09
C ALA A 215 -3.33 6.55 13.05
N LEU A 216 -2.66 6.28 11.94
CA LEU A 216 -2.49 7.23 10.83
C LEU A 216 -3.83 7.56 10.17
N LEU A 217 -4.69 6.56 9.95
CA LEU A 217 -6.04 6.75 9.40
C LEU A 217 -6.94 7.58 10.34
N ALA A 218 -6.93 7.28 11.64
CA ALA A 218 -7.75 8.00 12.62
C ALA A 218 -7.32 9.47 12.78
N THR A 219 -6.02 9.74 12.73
CA THR A 219 -5.48 11.11 12.78
C THR A 219 -5.48 11.83 11.43
N ASN A 220 -5.96 11.19 10.36
CA ASN A 220 -5.86 11.66 8.98
C ASN A 220 -4.42 12.07 8.57
N ARG A 221 -3.41 11.40 9.14
CA ARG A 221 -2.03 11.54 8.69
C ARG A 221 -1.87 10.82 7.36
N ARG A 222 -1.07 11.43 6.48
CA ARG A 222 -0.83 10.94 5.11
C ARG A 222 0.64 10.52 4.95
N PRO A 223 0.95 9.52 4.11
CA PRO A 223 2.31 9.01 3.93
C PRO A 223 3.34 10.09 3.55
N GLY A 224 2.93 11.11 2.79
CA GLY A 224 3.78 12.22 2.37
C GLY A 224 4.36 13.08 3.51
N LEU A 225 3.89 12.92 4.76
CA LEU A 225 4.52 13.56 5.92
C LEU A 225 5.88 12.96 6.28
N TYR A 226 6.12 11.70 5.92
CA TYR A 226 7.29 10.91 6.30
C TYR A 226 8.36 10.81 5.19
N ARG A 227 8.09 11.42 4.02
CA ARG A 227 8.94 11.35 2.85
C ARG A 227 9.27 12.75 2.34
N MET A 228 10.55 13.00 2.05
CA MET A 228 11.06 14.31 1.62
C MET A 228 11.67 14.29 0.22
N ASN A 229 11.74 13.12 -0.43
CA ASN A 229 12.31 12.99 -1.76
C ASN A 229 11.39 12.16 -2.66
N TYR A 230 11.10 12.68 -3.84
CA TYR A 230 10.27 12.06 -4.86
C TYR A 230 10.89 12.28 -6.24
N ALA A 231 10.61 11.41 -7.19
CA ALA A 231 11.17 11.52 -8.54
C ALA A 231 10.74 12.81 -9.26
N PHE A 232 9.53 13.34 -9.00
CA PHE A 232 9.09 14.61 -9.59
C PHE A 232 10.00 15.80 -9.26
N MET A 233 10.74 15.75 -8.13
CA MET A 233 11.63 16.83 -7.71
C MET A 233 12.87 16.98 -8.59
N HIS A 234 13.14 15.97 -9.41
CA HIS A 234 14.32 15.88 -10.28
C HIS A 234 13.96 16.04 -11.76
N ILE A 235 12.69 16.31 -12.08
CA ILE A 235 12.23 16.65 -13.42
C ILE A 235 12.48 18.15 -13.64
N LEU A 236 13.08 18.51 -14.78
CA LEU A 236 13.32 19.91 -15.15
C LEU A 236 12.00 20.69 -15.19
N GLY A 237 11.97 21.81 -14.46
CA GLY A 237 10.78 22.66 -14.28
C GLY A 237 10.07 22.48 -12.93
N TYR A 238 10.57 21.61 -12.04
CA TYR A 238 10.04 21.47 -10.70
C TYR A 238 10.13 22.77 -9.89
N ASP A 239 8.99 23.17 -9.32
CA ASP A 239 8.87 24.29 -8.39
C ASP A 239 8.65 23.75 -6.97
N GLU A 240 9.62 23.98 -6.09
CA GLU A 240 9.57 23.53 -4.70
C GLU A 240 8.41 24.15 -3.91
N THR A 241 7.93 25.32 -4.32
CA THR A 241 6.84 26.00 -3.61
C THR A 241 5.53 25.20 -3.67
N VAL A 242 5.27 24.50 -4.78
CA VAL A 242 4.09 23.63 -4.96
C VAL A 242 4.14 22.45 -3.97
N PHE A 243 5.29 21.80 -3.84
CA PHE A 243 5.48 20.70 -2.89
C PHE A 243 5.30 21.15 -1.44
N PHE A 244 5.91 22.28 -1.05
CA PHE A 244 5.79 22.77 0.32
C PHE A 244 4.39 23.28 0.64
N ALA A 245 3.65 23.82 -0.33
CA ALA A 245 2.24 24.18 -0.19
C ALA A 245 1.37 22.94 0.09
N GLU A 246 1.49 21.88 -0.72
CA GLU A 246 0.77 20.63 -0.49
C GLU A 246 1.16 19.97 0.84
N ARG A 247 2.44 20.00 1.19
CA ARG A 247 2.91 19.47 2.48
C ARG A 247 2.37 20.26 3.67
N ARG A 248 2.13 21.57 3.53
CA ARG A 248 1.48 22.39 4.56
C ARG A 248 0.02 21.97 4.74
N ILE A 249 -0.71 21.75 3.64
CA ILE A 249 -2.08 21.21 3.69
C ILE A 249 -2.12 19.88 4.45
N LEU A 250 -1.13 19.00 4.23
CA LEU A 250 -1.06 17.73 4.97
C LEU A 250 -0.89 17.90 6.48
N LYS A 251 -0.11 18.90 6.91
CA LYS A 251 0.09 19.18 8.34
C LYS A 251 -1.19 19.76 8.97
N ASP A 252 -1.85 20.65 8.25
CA ASP A 252 -3.02 21.37 8.74
C ASP A 252 -4.25 20.45 8.88
N GLN A 253 -4.37 19.39 8.05
CA GLN A 253 -5.47 18.42 8.14
C GLN A 253 -5.33 17.35 9.24
N VAL A 254 -4.20 17.30 9.96
CA VAL A 254 -3.96 16.30 11.01
C VAL A 254 -4.89 16.55 12.18
N LYS A 255 -5.70 15.54 12.53
CA LYS A 255 -6.55 15.55 13.72
C LYS A 255 -5.68 15.30 14.96
N LYS A 256 -5.67 16.25 15.91
CA LYS A 256 -4.86 16.19 17.13
C LYS A 256 -5.60 15.55 18.30
N ASP A 257 -6.90 15.81 18.43
CA ASP A 257 -7.71 15.38 19.56
C ASP A 257 -8.46 14.07 19.26
N VAL A 258 -7.69 13.02 18.96
CA VAL A 258 -8.24 11.68 18.69
C VAL A 258 -8.10 10.83 19.95
N THR A 259 -9.22 10.46 20.57
CA THR A 259 -9.27 9.73 21.86
C THR A 259 -9.53 8.23 21.71
N ILE A 260 -9.27 7.67 20.53
CA ILE A 260 -9.51 6.24 20.27
C ILE A 260 -8.52 5.35 21.04
N GLN A 261 -8.96 4.15 21.41
CA GLN A 261 -8.07 3.15 21.97
C GLN A 261 -7.54 2.24 20.86
N ILE A 262 -6.24 2.32 20.58
CA ILE A 262 -5.54 1.35 19.74
C ILE A 262 -4.72 0.45 20.65
N ILE A 263 -4.95 -0.86 20.56
CA ILE A 263 -4.28 -1.87 21.38
C ILE A 263 -3.56 -2.83 20.44
N ALA A 264 -2.28 -3.06 20.68
CA ALA A 264 -1.45 -3.98 19.91
C ALA A 264 -0.70 -4.92 20.85
N SER A 265 -0.84 -6.23 20.62
CA SER A 265 -0.17 -7.23 21.46
C SER A 265 0.57 -8.25 20.61
N ASP A 266 1.65 -8.78 21.15
CA ASP A 266 2.38 -9.91 20.59
C ASP A 266 3.04 -10.71 21.70
N ILE A 267 3.20 -12.01 21.49
CA ILE A 267 3.86 -12.89 22.45
C ILE A 267 5.37 -12.64 22.46
N ALA A 268 5.90 -12.12 21.34
CA ALA A 268 7.32 -11.87 21.17
C ALA A 268 7.67 -10.43 21.61
N GLU A 269 8.50 -10.31 22.65
CA GLU A 269 8.92 -9.01 23.21
C GLU A 269 9.66 -8.15 22.17
N ASP A 270 10.50 -8.77 21.35
CA ASP A 270 11.23 -8.11 20.26
C ASP A 270 10.28 -7.50 19.21
N ALA A 271 9.18 -8.18 18.89
CA ALA A 271 8.15 -7.67 17.98
C ALA A 271 7.47 -6.41 18.55
N ILE A 272 7.17 -6.39 19.85
CA ILE A 272 6.61 -5.23 20.53
C ILE A 272 7.62 -4.06 20.58
N GLU A 273 8.90 -4.31 20.86
CA GLU A 273 9.93 -3.27 20.81
C GLU A 273 10.05 -2.65 19.41
N ILE A 274 10.04 -3.48 18.36
CA ILE A 274 10.05 -3.04 16.96
C ILE A 274 8.82 -2.19 16.68
N SER A 275 7.65 -2.63 17.11
CA SER A 275 6.38 -1.91 16.95
C SER A 275 6.42 -0.52 17.59
N ARG A 276 6.92 -0.42 18.84
CA ARG A 276 7.11 0.87 19.53
C ARG A 276 8.06 1.80 18.76
N LYS A 277 9.19 1.29 18.26
CA LYS A 277 10.17 2.09 17.49
C LYS A 277 9.59 2.59 16.16
N ASN A 278 8.84 1.74 15.45
CA ASN A 278 8.15 2.12 14.22
C ASN A 278 7.04 3.15 14.49
N ALA A 279 6.21 2.94 15.52
CA ALA A 279 5.15 3.87 15.93
C ALA A 279 5.70 5.24 16.35
N LYS A 280 6.86 5.26 17.04
CA LYS A 280 7.57 6.50 17.39
C LYS A 280 8.05 7.24 16.14
N THR A 281 8.54 6.53 15.13
CA THR A 281 8.92 7.12 13.84
C THR A 281 7.70 7.68 13.10
N ALA A 282 6.56 7.00 13.18
CA ALA A 282 5.27 7.48 12.66
C ALA A 282 4.66 8.61 13.52
N GLY A 283 5.19 8.85 14.73
CA GLY A 283 4.72 9.86 15.68
C GLY A 283 3.36 9.54 16.31
N VAL A 284 2.99 8.26 16.40
CA VAL A 284 1.68 7.78 16.91
C VAL A 284 1.83 6.77 18.05
N ASP A 285 3.03 6.60 18.60
CA ASP A 285 3.31 5.69 19.71
C ASP A 285 2.45 5.96 20.95
N HIS A 286 2.23 7.24 21.28
CA HIS A 286 1.36 7.65 22.39
C HIS A 286 -0.12 7.28 22.20
N MET A 287 -0.55 6.92 20.98
CA MET A 287 -1.92 6.49 20.70
C MET A 287 -2.10 4.97 20.83
N ILE A 288 -1.01 4.21 20.92
CA ILE A 288 -1.04 2.74 20.85
C ILE A 288 -0.60 2.17 22.20
N THR A 289 -1.51 1.41 22.82
CA THR A 289 -1.20 0.60 24.00
C THR A 289 -0.58 -0.72 23.54
N PHE A 290 0.70 -0.90 23.82
CA PHE A 290 1.44 -2.12 23.47
C PHE A 290 1.55 -3.09 24.64
N GLN A 291 1.27 -4.37 24.40
CA GLN A 291 1.28 -5.45 25.41
C GLN A 291 2.17 -6.62 24.94
N VAL A 292 3.06 -7.10 25.82
CA VAL A 292 3.78 -8.36 25.58
C VAL A 292 2.99 -9.46 26.29
N CYS A 293 2.20 -10.20 25.53
CA CYS A 293 1.33 -11.25 26.06
C CYS A 293 0.90 -12.22 24.95
N ASP A 294 0.40 -13.38 25.34
CA ASP A 294 -0.34 -14.20 24.38
C ASP A 294 -1.60 -13.45 23.90
N PHE A 295 -2.03 -13.69 22.67
CA PHE A 295 -3.18 -12.98 22.12
C PHE A 295 -4.47 -13.24 22.93
N GLU A 296 -4.59 -14.40 23.59
CA GLU A 296 -5.75 -14.72 24.46
C GLU A 296 -5.85 -13.81 25.69
N GLU A 297 -4.75 -13.18 26.09
CA GLU A 297 -4.68 -12.24 27.22
C GLU A 297 -4.81 -10.78 26.77
N THR A 298 -4.98 -10.54 25.47
CA THR A 298 -5.10 -9.18 24.93
C THR A 298 -6.33 -8.50 25.48
N HIS A 299 -6.16 -7.33 26.07
CA HIS A 299 -7.29 -6.56 26.57
C HIS A 299 -8.18 -6.06 25.42
N VAL A 300 -9.46 -6.47 25.43
CA VAL A 300 -10.50 -5.92 24.54
C VAL A 300 -11.46 -5.07 25.38
N PRO A 301 -11.55 -3.75 25.13
CA PRO A 301 -12.43 -2.86 25.90
C PRO A 301 -13.91 -3.26 25.74
N GLN A 302 -14.57 -3.64 26.84
CA GLN A 302 -15.97 -4.10 26.81
C GLN A 302 -16.98 -2.94 26.71
N GLU A 303 -16.61 -1.76 27.19
CA GLU A 303 -17.48 -0.55 27.14
C GLU A 303 -17.47 0.15 25.77
N SER A 304 -16.62 -0.32 24.86
CA SER A 304 -16.53 0.19 23.49
C SER A 304 -16.91 -0.89 22.50
N LYS A 305 -17.39 -0.46 21.32
CA LYS A 305 -17.40 -1.31 20.13
C LYS A 305 -16.09 -1.14 19.35
N GLY A 306 -15.92 -1.93 18.31
CA GLY A 306 -14.91 -1.65 17.30
C GLY A 306 -14.50 -2.87 16.49
N VAL A 307 -13.22 -2.95 16.17
CA VAL A 307 -12.69 -4.06 15.39
C VAL A 307 -11.52 -4.75 16.09
N VAL A 308 -11.44 -6.07 15.91
CA VAL A 308 -10.27 -6.87 16.25
C VAL A 308 -9.72 -7.47 14.97
N ILE A 309 -8.49 -7.11 14.59
CA ILE A 309 -7.87 -7.58 13.34
C ILE A 309 -6.62 -8.40 13.64
N PHE A 310 -6.62 -9.65 13.21
CA PHE A 310 -5.48 -10.57 13.28
C PHE A 310 -4.78 -10.68 11.92
N ASN A 311 -3.45 -10.81 11.96
CA ASN A 311 -2.62 -11.24 10.84
C ASN A 311 -1.66 -12.35 11.31
N PRO A 312 -2.18 -13.54 11.62
CA PRO A 312 -1.37 -14.64 12.16
C PRO A 312 -0.44 -15.23 11.10
N GLU A 313 0.52 -16.06 11.50
CA GLU A 313 1.33 -16.83 10.54
C GLU A 313 0.46 -17.76 9.66
N TYR A 314 0.89 -18.00 8.42
CA TYR A 314 0.12 -18.79 7.44
C TYR A 314 0.58 -20.26 7.32
N GLY A 315 1.69 -20.65 7.96
CA GLY A 315 2.12 -22.04 8.04
C GLY A 315 2.75 -22.61 6.77
N GLU A 316 3.63 -21.88 6.09
CA GLU A 316 4.28 -22.33 4.85
C GLU A 316 5.23 -23.55 5.00
N ARG A 317 5.51 -24.00 6.23
CA ARG A 317 6.33 -25.21 6.51
C ARG A 317 5.49 -26.29 7.19
N LEU A 318 5.57 -27.53 6.71
CA LEU A 318 4.76 -28.69 7.14
C LEU A 318 4.72 -28.91 8.67
N GLY A 319 5.84 -28.78 9.39
CA GLY A 319 5.89 -28.98 10.85
C GLY A 319 5.24 -27.86 11.69
N VAL A 320 5.03 -26.69 11.09
CA VAL A 320 4.39 -25.52 11.74
C VAL A 320 2.86 -25.63 11.66
N HIS A 321 2.34 -26.41 10.71
CA HIS A 321 0.93 -26.48 10.39
C HIS A 321 0.06 -26.98 11.57
N GLN A 322 0.45 -28.05 12.26
CA GLN A 322 -0.34 -28.60 13.38
C GLN A 322 -0.46 -27.64 14.58
N LYS A 323 0.63 -26.95 14.93
CA LYS A 323 0.61 -25.91 15.98
C LYS A 323 -0.28 -24.74 15.58
N LEU A 324 -0.29 -24.39 14.29
CA LEU A 324 -1.15 -23.33 13.78
C LEU A 324 -2.62 -23.72 13.75
N GLU A 325 -2.99 -25.00 13.57
CA GLU A 325 -4.39 -25.41 13.69
C GLU A 325 -4.94 -25.10 15.09
N GLN A 326 -4.18 -25.42 16.13
CA GLN A 326 -4.54 -25.09 17.52
C GLN A 326 -4.60 -23.57 17.74
N THR A 327 -3.65 -22.83 17.15
CA THR A 327 -3.62 -21.36 17.24
C THR A 327 -4.86 -20.74 16.60
N TYR A 328 -5.24 -21.17 15.39
CA TYR A 328 -6.44 -20.65 14.71
C TYR A 328 -7.73 -21.00 15.46
N LYS A 329 -7.80 -22.19 16.08
CA LYS A 329 -8.91 -22.54 16.96
C LYS A 329 -8.99 -21.58 18.16
N ARG A 330 -7.86 -21.33 18.85
CA ARG A 330 -7.77 -20.39 19.97
C ARG A 330 -8.16 -18.97 19.57
N ILE A 331 -7.79 -18.50 18.37
CA ILE A 331 -8.25 -17.19 17.85
C ILE A 331 -9.78 -17.15 17.76
N GLY A 332 -10.41 -18.21 17.27
CA GLY A 332 -11.88 -18.30 17.22
C GLY A 332 -12.53 -18.32 18.61
N ASP A 333 -11.92 -19.02 19.56
CA ASP A 333 -12.38 -19.10 20.95
C ASP A 333 -12.24 -17.71 21.64
N PHE A 334 -11.12 -17.01 21.47
CA PHE A 334 -10.90 -15.63 21.93
C PHE A 334 -11.94 -14.66 21.36
N MET A 335 -12.16 -14.67 20.04
CA MET A 335 -13.13 -13.77 19.41
C MET A 335 -14.56 -13.99 19.96
N LYS A 336 -14.96 -15.24 20.23
CA LYS A 336 -16.26 -15.56 20.83
C LYS A 336 -16.38 -15.11 22.27
N LYS A 337 -15.31 -15.23 23.04
CA LYS A 337 -15.33 -15.03 24.49
C LYS A 337 -15.16 -13.56 24.86
N ASP A 338 -14.13 -12.92 24.30
CA ASP A 338 -13.58 -11.67 24.79
C ASP A 338 -13.84 -10.48 23.83
N ALA A 339 -14.14 -10.73 22.54
CA ALA A 339 -14.41 -9.69 21.55
C ALA A 339 -15.90 -9.56 21.16
N LYS A 340 -16.81 -9.83 22.09
CA LYS A 340 -18.26 -9.66 21.85
C LYS A 340 -18.60 -8.19 21.60
N GLY A 341 -19.51 -7.95 20.67
CA GLY A 341 -19.89 -6.60 20.21
C GLY A 341 -18.97 -5.99 19.17
N TYR A 342 -17.84 -6.63 18.84
CA TYR A 342 -16.88 -6.16 17.84
C TYR A 342 -17.11 -6.84 16.47
N PHE A 343 -16.52 -6.27 15.42
CA PHE A 343 -16.24 -7.02 14.19
C PHE A 343 -14.86 -7.66 14.28
N GLY A 344 -14.82 -8.99 14.17
CA GLY A 344 -13.59 -9.77 14.13
C GLY A 344 -13.10 -9.93 12.69
N TYR A 345 -11.79 -9.82 12.50
CA TYR A 345 -11.15 -9.98 11.20
C TYR A 345 -9.90 -10.85 11.31
N ILE A 346 -9.75 -11.80 10.39
CA ILE A 346 -8.52 -12.61 10.26
C ILE A 346 -8.02 -12.50 8.83
N PHE A 347 -6.83 -11.95 8.67
CA PHE A 347 -6.11 -11.93 7.40
C PHE A 347 -5.22 -13.16 7.28
N THR A 348 -5.50 -14.05 6.33
CA THR A 348 -4.74 -15.29 6.16
C THR A 348 -4.60 -15.72 4.70
N GLY A 349 -3.45 -16.30 4.36
CA GLY A 349 -3.20 -16.97 3.08
C GLY A 349 -3.45 -18.49 3.11
N ASN A 350 -3.96 -19.04 4.22
CA ASN A 350 -4.14 -20.48 4.38
C ASN A 350 -5.62 -20.86 4.61
N PRO A 351 -6.32 -21.34 3.57
CA PRO A 351 -7.72 -21.77 3.67
C PRO A 351 -7.96 -22.94 4.61
N ASP A 352 -6.99 -23.82 4.84
CA ASP A 352 -7.15 -24.98 5.70
C ASP A 352 -7.05 -24.60 7.18
N LEU A 353 -6.14 -23.69 7.53
CA LEU A 353 -6.10 -23.10 8.87
C LEU A 353 -7.35 -22.28 9.16
N ALA A 354 -7.89 -21.57 8.16
CA ALA A 354 -9.14 -20.82 8.29
C ALA A 354 -10.33 -21.71 8.70
N LYS A 355 -10.36 -22.99 8.28
CA LYS A 355 -11.41 -23.94 8.70
C LYS A 355 -11.37 -24.27 10.19
N LYS A 356 -10.22 -24.07 10.86
CA LYS A 356 -10.02 -24.41 12.28
C LYS A 356 -10.53 -23.34 13.24
N ILE A 357 -10.87 -22.15 12.74
CA ILE A 357 -11.38 -21.02 13.55
C ILE A 357 -12.71 -21.37 14.24
N GLY A 358 -13.51 -22.29 13.68
CA GLY A 358 -14.77 -22.70 14.31
C GLY A 358 -15.84 -21.60 14.35
N LEU A 359 -15.70 -20.60 13.49
CA LEU A 359 -16.67 -19.53 13.22
C LEU A 359 -16.97 -19.48 11.72
N LYS A 360 -18.21 -19.13 11.37
CA LYS A 360 -18.62 -18.90 9.99
C LYS A 360 -18.33 -17.44 9.63
N ALA A 361 -17.47 -17.21 8.65
CA ALA A 361 -17.21 -15.87 8.14
C ALA A 361 -18.43 -15.33 7.37
N ASP A 362 -18.83 -14.10 7.63
CA ASP A 362 -19.95 -13.42 6.96
C ASP A 362 -19.50 -12.88 5.58
N LYS A 363 -18.26 -12.42 5.48
CA LYS A 363 -17.65 -11.92 4.23
C LYS A 363 -16.21 -12.39 4.09
N LYS A 364 -15.75 -12.55 2.86
CA LYS A 364 -14.35 -12.83 2.51
C LYS A 364 -13.90 -11.84 1.46
N VAL A 365 -12.87 -11.05 1.76
CA VAL A 365 -12.31 -10.06 0.83
C VAL A 365 -10.96 -10.56 0.33
N GLU A 366 -10.74 -10.49 -0.97
CA GLU A 366 -9.50 -10.97 -1.61
C GLU A 366 -8.38 -9.96 -1.54
N PHE A 367 -7.16 -10.43 -1.24
CA PHE A 367 -5.94 -9.65 -1.23
C PHE A 367 -4.76 -10.48 -1.70
N TYR A 368 -3.64 -9.83 -1.99
CA TYR A 368 -2.36 -10.50 -2.25
C TYR A 368 -1.27 -9.94 -1.35
N ASN A 369 -0.56 -10.82 -0.63
CA ASN A 369 0.67 -10.46 0.07
C ASN A 369 1.87 -10.94 -0.74
N GLY A 370 2.46 -10.05 -1.53
CA GLY A 370 3.41 -10.45 -2.58
C GLY A 370 2.71 -11.31 -3.63
N LYS A 371 3.14 -12.57 -3.78
CA LYS A 371 2.51 -13.55 -4.68
C LYS A 371 1.46 -14.43 -3.98
N LEU A 372 1.38 -14.37 -2.65
CA LEU A 372 0.50 -15.22 -1.87
C LEU A 372 -0.95 -14.72 -1.99
N ASP A 373 -1.86 -15.63 -2.33
CA ASP A 373 -3.30 -15.35 -2.32
C ASP A 373 -3.82 -15.35 -0.87
N CYS A 374 -4.31 -14.20 -0.42
CA CYS A 374 -4.80 -14.00 0.94
C CYS A 374 -6.29 -13.62 0.95
N ARG A 375 -6.94 -13.87 2.07
CA ARG A 375 -8.30 -13.45 2.36
C ARG A 375 -8.37 -12.72 3.69
N LEU A 376 -9.12 -11.63 3.73
CA LEU A 376 -9.63 -11.04 4.97
C LEU A 376 -10.99 -11.65 5.27
N LEU A 377 -11.07 -12.43 6.34
CA LEU A 377 -12.29 -13.09 6.80
C LEU A 377 -12.98 -12.20 7.84
N GLU A 378 -14.21 -11.77 7.57
CA GLU A 378 -15.02 -10.96 8.48
C GLU A 378 -15.95 -11.84 9.32
N TYR A 379 -16.05 -11.53 10.61
CA TYR A 379 -16.91 -12.18 11.58
C TYR A 379 -17.67 -11.13 12.38
N GLU A 380 -19.00 -11.22 12.40
CA GLU A 380 -19.82 -10.42 13.31
C GLU A 380 -19.95 -11.12 14.67
N LEU A 381 -19.40 -10.52 15.72
CA LEU A 381 -19.30 -11.12 17.05
C LEU A 381 -20.45 -10.62 17.93
N TYR A 382 -21.62 -11.23 17.81
CA TYR A 382 -22.83 -10.81 18.54
C TYR A 382 -22.74 -11.03 20.06
N GLU A 383 -23.42 -10.15 20.81
CA GLU A 383 -23.88 -10.46 22.15
C GLU A 383 -25.08 -11.42 22.06
N GLY A 384 -24.87 -12.71 22.33
CA GLY A 384 -25.94 -13.73 22.39
C GLY A 384 -26.01 -14.68 21.19
N SER A 385 -26.97 -15.63 21.22
CA SER A 385 -27.12 -16.65 20.18
C SER A 385 -28.11 -16.23 19.10
N ARG A 386 -27.75 -16.34 17.81
CA ARG A 386 -28.68 -16.24 16.67
C ARG A 386 -29.76 -17.35 16.65
N ARG A 387 -29.68 -18.36 17.54
CA ARG A 387 -30.74 -19.36 17.69
C ARG A 387 -31.92 -18.74 18.45
N PRO A 388 -33.14 -18.76 17.89
CA PRO A 388 -34.35 -18.53 18.68
C PRO A 388 -34.36 -19.50 19.86
N ASP A 389 -34.88 -19.09 21.02
CA ASP A 389 -35.00 -19.97 22.19
C ASP A 389 -35.76 -21.28 21.87
N SER A 390 -36.60 -21.28 20.83
CA SER A 390 -37.31 -22.46 20.33
C SER A 390 -36.43 -23.55 19.73
N GLU A 391 -35.16 -23.27 19.40
CA GLU A 391 -34.20 -24.24 18.84
C GLU A 391 -33.12 -24.68 19.84
N ARG A 392 -33.22 -24.23 21.11
CA ARG A 392 -32.31 -24.71 22.16
C ARG A 392 -32.79 -26.10 22.61
N PRO A 393 -31.95 -27.15 22.54
CA PRO A 393 -32.32 -28.44 23.09
C PRO A 393 -32.63 -28.26 24.58
N GLN A 394 -33.89 -28.53 24.95
CA GLN A 394 -34.29 -28.53 26.35
C GLN A 394 -33.39 -29.52 27.09
N ARG A 395 -32.66 -29.03 28.10
CA ARG A 395 -31.98 -29.91 29.05
C ARG A 395 -33.07 -30.79 29.66
N LYS A 396 -33.02 -32.09 29.37
CA LYS A 396 -33.72 -33.07 30.19
C LYS A 396 -33.15 -32.93 31.59
N LEU A 397 -34.00 -32.50 32.52
CA LEU A 397 -33.75 -32.70 33.94
C LEU A 397 -33.87 -34.21 34.18
N GLU A 398 -32.75 -34.83 34.53
CA GLU A 398 -32.69 -36.11 35.24
C GLU A 398 -31.97 -35.86 36.56
#